data_AF-A0A1H8W3T1-F1
#
_entry.id   AF-A0A1H8W3T1-F1
#
_cell.length_a   1.000
_cell.length_b   1.000
_cell.length_c   1.000
_cell.angle_alpha   90.00
_cell.angle_beta   90.00
_cell.angle_gamma   90.00
#
_symmetry.space_group_name_H-M   'P 1'
#
loop_
_entity.id
_entity.type
_entity.pdbx_description
1 polymer ?
#
loop_
_entity_poly.entity_id
_entity_poly.type
_entity_poly.pdbx_seq_one_letter_code
_entity_poly.pdbx_strand_id
1 'polypeptide(L)'
;MTEPDPILAAIATHRAAYDAFQVAPDGEAAILAEEAYREAGEVLVTMACATPAGAMRLLEHLRWWLAEEVAFADSYGLTYRAAQVRVADLTALACSCWPVSGREPDPILPAIEKAEEAEGAHTAALSDLDETDDVQVRAANTAADASSAAFETLTTILPTTRAGLFALAEFYARESEEFEPMCAGGQYLQHLAAALRVSDSTGLISGTSLAKAASHQRLVCMIPRTAAHASSSARAQ
;
A
#
# COMPACT_ATOMS: atom_id res chain seq x y z
N MET A 1 10.25 22.14 -15.84
CA MET A 1 10.91 22.06 -14.51
C MET A 1 10.22 20.94 -13.78
N THR A 2 10.92 19.86 -13.45
CA THR A 2 10.37 18.78 -12.60
C THR A 2 10.13 19.34 -11.21
N GLU A 3 8.92 19.19 -10.71
CA GLU A 3 8.55 19.59 -9.35
C GLU A 3 9.37 18.76 -8.36
N PRO A 4 9.93 19.36 -7.29
CA PRO A 4 10.71 18.62 -6.31
C PRO A 4 9.84 17.57 -5.61
N ASP A 5 10.42 16.40 -5.34
CA ASP A 5 9.71 15.29 -4.68
C ASP A 5 9.16 15.77 -3.32
N PRO A 6 7.83 15.74 -3.09
CA PRO A 6 7.21 16.27 -1.89
C PRO A 6 7.73 15.61 -0.60
N ILE A 7 8.25 14.38 -0.69
CA ILE A 7 8.84 13.70 0.46
C ILE A 7 10.08 14.43 1.00
N LEU A 8 10.83 15.12 0.14
CA LEU A 8 12.03 15.85 0.57
C LEU A 8 11.65 17.07 1.44
N ALA A 9 10.55 17.73 1.10
CA ALA A 9 10.01 18.81 1.92
C ALA A 9 9.46 18.26 3.25
N ALA A 10 8.75 17.14 3.23
CA ALA A 10 8.26 16.49 4.46
C ALA A 10 9.40 16.08 5.39
N ILE A 11 10.47 15.49 4.86
CA ILE A 11 11.69 15.15 5.62
C ILE A 11 12.29 16.40 6.27
N ALA A 12 12.42 17.50 5.50
CA ALA A 12 12.98 18.75 6.00
C ALA A 12 12.11 19.35 7.12
N THR A 13 10.78 19.36 6.95
CA THR A 13 9.83 19.85 7.96
C THR A 13 9.90 19.02 9.24
N HIS A 14 9.87 17.69 9.12
CA HIS A 14 9.99 16.81 10.29
C HIS A 14 11.32 16.99 11.01
N ARG A 15 12.43 17.11 10.28
CA ARG A 15 13.74 17.35 10.88
C ARG A 15 13.79 18.68 11.62
N ALA A 16 13.25 19.74 11.03
CA ALA A 16 13.20 21.05 11.67
C ALA A 16 12.31 21.04 12.93
N ALA A 17 11.17 20.34 12.89
CA ALA A 17 10.28 20.22 14.04
C ALA A 17 10.93 19.41 15.17
N TYR A 18 11.63 18.32 14.84
CA TYR A 18 12.45 17.56 15.79
C TYR A 18 13.50 18.45 16.46
N ASP A 19 14.33 19.15 15.67
CA ASP A 19 15.39 20.00 16.22
C ASP A 19 14.82 21.13 17.09
N ALA A 20 13.65 21.67 16.75
CA ALA A 20 12.94 22.68 17.56
C ALA A 20 12.42 22.11 18.89
N PHE A 21 11.85 20.90 18.88
CA PHE A 21 11.38 20.22 20.08
C PHE A 21 12.53 19.94 21.06
N GLN A 22 13.69 19.49 20.55
CA GLN A 22 14.86 19.15 21.39
C GLN A 22 15.42 20.34 22.20
N VAL A 23 15.17 21.58 21.77
CA VAL A 23 15.68 22.79 22.42
C VAL A 23 14.57 23.68 23.02
N ALA A 24 13.31 23.23 22.95
CA ALA A 24 12.18 24.00 23.44
C ALA A 24 12.25 24.13 24.98
N PRO A 25 12.04 25.32 25.54
CA PRO A 25 11.99 25.48 26.99
C PRO A 25 10.75 24.79 27.57
N ASP A 26 10.88 24.30 28.80
CA ASP A 26 9.80 23.64 29.53
C ASP A 26 8.50 24.48 29.57
N GLY A 27 7.37 23.78 29.67
CA GLY A 27 6.04 24.37 29.73
C GLY A 27 5.36 24.41 28.35
N GLU A 28 4.66 25.50 28.07
CA GLU A 28 3.80 25.61 26.87
C GLU A 28 4.59 25.51 25.56
N ALA A 29 5.81 26.05 25.52
CA ALA A 29 6.64 26.00 24.32
C ALA A 29 7.07 24.56 23.97
N ALA A 30 7.45 23.75 24.96
CA ALA A 30 7.76 22.33 24.76
C ALA A 30 6.54 21.54 24.26
N ILE A 31 5.35 21.79 24.82
CA ILE A 31 4.10 21.12 24.39
C ILE A 31 3.79 21.43 22.93
N LEU A 32 3.85 22.70 22.52
CA LEU A 32 3.60 23.11 21.14
C LEU A 32 4.65 22.57 20.16
N ALA A 33 5.92 22.53 20.57
CA ALA A 33 6.98 21.97 19.75
C ALA A 33 6.85 20.45 19.59
N GLU A 34 6.44 19.74 20.65
CA GLU A 34 6.11 18.31 20.59
C GLU A 34 4.95 18.06 19.62
N GLU A 35 3.86 18.82 19.73
CA GLU A 35 2.69 18.69 18.85
C GLU A 35 3.07 18.88 17.38
N ALA A 36 3.79 19.96 17.06
CA ALA A 36 4.27 20.23 15.69
C ALA A 36 5.20 19.12 15.16
N TYR A 37 6.05 18.58 16.02
CA TYR A 37 6.92 17.45 15.69
C TYR A 37 6.11 16.17 15.40
N ARG A 38 5.10 15.86 16.22
CA ARG A 38 4.21 14.70 16.01
C ARG A 38 3.39 14.84 14.74
N GLU A 39 2.80 16.00 14.49
CA GLU A 39 2.05 16.29 13.26
C GLU A 39 2.94 16.13 12.02
N ALA A 40 4.17 16.67 12.06
CA ALA A 40 5.12 16.50 10.97
C ALA A 40 5.49 15.02 10.75
N GLY A 41 5.52 14.22 11.82
CA GLY A 41 5.78 12.78 11.76
C GLY A 41 4.66 12.01 11.05
N GLU A 42 3.41 12.32 11.37
CA GLU A 42 2.23 11.73 10.72
C GLU A 42 2.19 12.05 9.22
N VAL A 43 2.47 13.32 8.86
CA VAL A 43 2.58 13.73 7.46
C VAL A 43 3.72 12.98 6.77
N LEU A 44 4.89 12.88 7.41
CA LEU A 44 6.07 12.23 6.84
C LEU A 44 5.82 10.75 6.52
N VAL A 45 5.24 9.98 7.45
CA VAL A 45 5.04 8.53 7.26
C VAL A 45 3.96 8.20 6.23
N THR A 46 3.01 9.11 6.00
CA THR A 46 1.93 8.95 5.02
C THR A 46 2.25 9.55 3.65
N MET A 47 3.30 10.38 3.54
CA MET A 47 3.69 11.04 2.31
C MET A 47 4.21 10.03 1.27
N ALA A 48 3.69 10.12 0.05
CA ALA A 48 4.16 9.33 -1.07
C ALA A 48 5.53 9.83 -1.56
N CYS A 49 6.40 8.89 -1.94
CA CYS A 49 7.65 9.23 -2.64
C CYS A 49 7.36 9.31 -4.14
N ALA A 50 7.63 10.46 -4.76
CA ALA A 50 7.44 10.62 -6.20
C ALA A 50 8.62 10.08 -7.02
N THR A 51 9.78 9.85 -6.37
CA THR A 51 11.01 9.43 -7.03
C THR A 51 11.75 8.34 -6.23
N PRO A 52 12.58 7.50 -6.89
CA PRO A 52 13.46 6.55 -6.20
C PRO A 52 14.46 7.24 -5.26
N ALA A 53 14.95 8.43 -5.64
CA ALA A 53 15.84 9.22 -4.80
C ALA A 53 15.12 9.67 -3.50
N GLY A 54 13.87 10.14 -3.61
CA GLY A 54 13.04 10.48 -2.45
C GLY A 54 12.78 9.27 -1.55
N ALA A 55 12.49 8.11 -2.13
CA ALA A 55 12.31 6.85 -1.40
C ALA A 55 13.55 6.44 -0.59
N MET A 56 14.75 6.56 -1.18
CA MET A 56 16.01 6.29 -0.47
C MET A 56 16.27 7.28 0.66
N ARG A 57 15.98 8.58 0.44
CA ARG A 57 16.12 9.60 1.49
C ARG A 57 15.12 9.39 2.63
N LEU A 58 13.91 8.97 2.33
CA LEU A 58 12.93 8.59 3.35
C LEU A 58 13.40 7.38 4.15
N LEU A 59 13.91 6.33 3.49
CA LEU A 59 14.44 5.15 4.16
C LEU A 59 15.57 5.50 5.13
N GLU A 60 16.53 6.31 4.69
CA GLU A 60 17.64 6.79 5.54
C GLU A 60 17.12 7.57 6.76
N HIS A 61 16.20 8.51 6.52
CA HIS A 61 15.63 9.36 7.57
C HIS A 61 14.82 8.56 8.60
N LEU A 62 13.95 7.64 8.16
CA LEU A 62 13.15 6.82 9.07
C LEU A 62 14.01 5.85 9.88
N ARG A 63 15.08 5.30 9.31
CA ARG A 63 16.03 4.47 10.06
C ARG A 63 16.73 5.25 11.17
N TRP A 64 17.17 6.48 10.87
CA TRP A 64 17.70 7.38 11.89
C TRP A 64 16.67 7.64 12.98
N TRP A 65 15.48 8.08 12.60
CA TRP A 65 14.43 8.45 13.55
C TRP A 65 14.02 7.29 14.47
N LEU A 66 13.78 6.10 13.91
CA LEU A 66 13.44 4.91 14.70
C LEU A 66 14.53 4.54 15.71
N ALA A 67 15.81 4.77 15.37
CA ALA A 67 16.94 4.47 16.26
C ALA A 67 17.05 5.49 17.40
N GLU A 68 16.87 6.78 17.13
CA GLU A 68 16.86 7.83 18.17
C GLU A 68 15.68 7.68 19.12
N GLU A 69 14.50 7.39 18.57
CA GLU A 69 13.22 7.46 19.29
C GLU A 69 12.74 6.12 19.86
N VAL A 70 13.59 5.09 19.84
CA VAL A 70 13.22 3.74 20.31
C VAL A 70 12.77 3.72 21.77
N ALA A 71 13.36 4.57 22.62
CA ALA A 71 13.00 4.66 24.04
C ALA A 71 11.58 5.20 24.27
N PHE A 72 11.01 5.88 23.27
CA PHE A 72 9.71 6.52 23.31
C PHE A 72 8.70 5.86 22.36
N ALA A 73 9.01 4.68 21.79
CA ALA A 73 8.18 4.01 20.79
C ALA A 73 6.69 3.91 21.19
N ASP A 74 6.41 3.60 22.45
CA ASP A 74 5.04 3.48 22.96
C ASP A 74 4.27 4.81 22.98
N SER A 75 4.95 5.96 23.19
CA SER A 75 4.30 7.27 23.23
C SER A 75 3.85 7.74 21.84
N TYR A 76 4.52 7.28 20.79
CA TYR A 76 4.18 7.58 19.39
C TYR A 76 3.08 6.67 18.82
N GLY A 77 2.85 5.50 19.42
CA GLY A 77 1.78 4.59 19.04
C GLY A 77 1.83 4.17 17.56
N LEU A 78 0.77 4.48 16.82
CA LEU A 78 0.61 4.05 15.42
C LEU A 78 1.64 4.69 14.48
N THR A 79 2.09 5.91 14.74
CA THR A 79 3.06 6.61 13.89
C THR A 79 4.41 5.88 13.87
N TYR A 80 4.87 5.39 15.03
CA TYR A 80 6.11 4.62 15.12
C TYR A 80 6.00 3.29 14.39
N ARG A 81 4.88 2.58 14.54
CA ARG A 81 4.61 1.34 13.80
C ARG A 81 4.53 1.56 12.29
N ALA A 82 3.89 2.64 11.85
CA ALA A 82 3.81 3.01 10.44
C ALA A 82 5.21 3.28 9.85
N ALA A 83 6.08 3.97 10.58
CA ALA A 83 7.48 4.17 10.17
C ALA A 83 8.25 2.84 10.05
N GLN A 84 8.05 1.90 10.98
CA GLN A 84 8.66 0.56 10.90
C GLN A 84 8.24 -0.20 9.63
N VAL A 85 6.94 -0.20 9.33
CA VAL A 85 6.40 -0.81 8.09
C VAL A 85 7.03 -0.14 6.88
N ARG A 86 7.09 1.20 6.85
CA ARG A 86 7.64 1.93 5.72
C ARG A 86 9.13 1.65 5.51
N VAL A 87 9.91 1.49 6.59
CA VAL A 87 11.32 1.07 6.49
C VAL A 87 11.43 -0.35 5.94
N ALA A 88 10.57 -1.28 6.34
CA ALA A 88 10.58 -2.64 5.81
C ALA A 88 10.28 -2.67 4.30
N ASP A 89 9.22 -1.98 3.87
CA ASP A 89 8.83 -1.88 2.46
C ASP A 89 9.93 -1.27 1.60
N LEU A 90 10.46 -0.12 2.03
CA LEU A 90 11.52 0.58 1.31
C LEU A 90 12.83 -0.22 1.30
N THR A 91 13.13 -0.96 2.36
CA THR A 91 14.30 -1.86 2.39
C THR A 91 14.14 -2.99 1.38
N ALA A 92 12.97 -3.63 1.34
CA ALA A 92 12.67 -4.69 0.39
C ALA A 92 12.78 -4.20 -1.06
N LEU A 93 12.29 -2.98 -1.33
CA LEU A 93 12.36 -2.36 -2.66
C LEU A 93 13.77 -1.86 -3.04
N ALA A 94 14.56 -1.39 -2.08
CA ALA A 94 15.93 -0.91 -2.31
C ALA A 94 16.94 -2.06 -2.44
N CYS A 95 16.64 -3.20 -1.83
CA CYS A 95 17.36 -4.44 -2.01
C CYS A 95 17.16 -4.95 -3.45
N SER A 96 18.11 -4.60 -4.33
CA SER A 96 18.26 -5.14 -5.69
C SER A 96 18.50 -6.66 -5.77
N CYS A 97 18.34 -7.38 -4.65
CA CYS A 97 18.38 -8.83 -4.56
C CYS A 97 17.02 -9.51 -4.79
N TRP A 98 16.00 -8.77 -5.24
CA TRP A 98 14.85 -9.42 -5.89
C TRP A 98 15.34 -10.16 -7.14
N PRO A 99 14.93 -11.41 -7.41
CA PRO A 99 15.74 -12.26 -8.25
C PRO A 99 15.83 -11.68 -9.67
N VAL A 100 17.07 -11.65 -10.12
CA VAL A 100 17.52 -11.11 -11.40
C VAL A 100 16.71 -11.74 -12.52
N SER A 101 16.39 -10.96 -13.56
CA SER A 101 15.80 -11.43 -14.81
C SER A 101 16.53 -12.68 -15.34
N GLY A 102 16.09 -13.85 -14.89
CA GLY A 102 16.45 -15.12 -15.48
C GLY A 102 15.85 -15.15 -16.88
N ARG A 103 16.56 -15.77 -17.82
CA ARG A 103 16.08 -15.98 -19.19
C ARG A 103 14.85 -16.91 -19.25
N GLU A 104 14.50 -17.54 -18.13
CA GLU A 104 13.34 -18.43 -17.98
C GLU A 104 12.11 -17.64 -17.51
N PRO A 105 10.90 -17.99 -18.00
CA PRO A 105 9.65 -17.40 -17.53
C PRO A 105 9.48 -17.60 -16.02
N ASP A 106 8.90 -16.61 -15.34
CA ASP A 106 8.60 -16.72 -13.92
C ASP A 106 7.64 -17.91 -13.68
N PRO A 107 7.98 -18.87 -12.80
CA PRO A 107 7.17 -20.06 -12.56
C PRO A 107 5.78 -19.75 -12.00
N ILE A 108 5.56 -18.56 -11.43
CA ILE A 108 4.25 -18.16 -10.90
C ILE A 108 3.22 -17.92 -12.01
N LEU A 109 3.64 -17.47 -13.19
CA LEU A 109 2.72 -17.13 -14.28
C LEU A 109 1.93 -18.35 -14.78
N PRO A 110 2.56 -19.48 -15.18
CA PRO A 110 1.81 -20.66 -15.57
C PRO A 110 1.00 -21.28 -14.41
N ALA A 111 1.39 -21.03 -13.15
CA ALA A 111 0.62 -21.48 -12.00
C ALA A 111 -0.69 -20.67 -11.84
N ILE A 112 -0.64 -19.35 -12.04
CA ILE A 112 -1.81 -18.48 -12.05
C ILE A 112 -2.77 -18.88 -13.19
N GLU A 113 -2.25 -19.04 -14.41
CA GLU A 113 -3.06 -19.45 -15.57
C GLU A 113 -3.81 -20.77 -15.30
N LYS A 114 -3.12 -21.74 -14.68
CA LYS A 114 -3.72 -23.04 -14.33
C LYS A 114 -4.80 -22.92 -13.25
N ALA A 115 -4.63 -22.04 -12.26
CA ALA A 115 -5.64 -21.80 -11.24
C ALA A 115 -6.88 -21.13 -11.86
N GLU A 116 -6.69 -20.12 -12.71
CA GLU A 116 -7.80 -19.46 -13.43
C GLU A 116 -8.56 -20.43 -14.35
N GLU A 117 -7.86 -21.30 -15.08
CA GLU A 117 -8.50 -22.31 -15.93
C GLU A 117 -9.33 -23.31 -15.12
N ALA A 118 -8.79 -23.79 -14.00
CA ALA A 118 -9.47 -24.75 -13.14
C ALA A 118 -10.70 -24.15 -12.45
N GLU A 119 -10.61 -22.90 -11.99
CA GLU A 119 -11.75 -22.20 -11.38
C GLU A 119 -12.83 -21.86 -12.41
N GLY A 120 -12.44 -21.45 -13.62
CA GLY A 120 -13.37 -21.24 -14.73
C GLY A 120 -14.12 -22.52 -15.11
N ALA A 121 -13.42 -23.66 -15.13
CA ALA A 121 -14.03 -24.96 -15.38
C ALA A 121 -15.01 -25.38 -14.26
N HIS A 122 -14.67 -25.11 -13.00
CA HIS A 122 -15.54 -25.36 -11.86
C HIS A 122 -16.80 -24.49 -11.91
N THR A 123 -16.65 -23.18 -12.13
CA THR A 123 -17.78 -22.25 -12.29
C THR A 123 -18.70 -22.68 -13.45
N ALA A 124 -18.12 -23.10 -14.58
CA ALA A 124 -18.90 -23.60 -15.72
C ALA A 124 -19.66 -24.89 -15.38
N ALA A 125 -19.06 -25.79 -14.59
CA ALA A 125 -19.72 -27.02 -14.15
C ALA A 125 -20.87 -26.76 -13.18
N LEU A 126 -20.84 -25.66 -12.42
CA LEU A 126 -21.90 -25.27 -11.49
C LEU A 126 -23.06 -24.51 -12.16
N SER A 127 -22.79 -23.77 -13.23
CA SER A 127 -23.75 -22.82 -13.83
C SER A 127 -25.05 -23.48 -14.34
N ASP A 128 -24.97 -24.73 -14.80
CA ASP A 128 -26.11 -25.50 -15.33
C ASP A 128 -26.30 -26.83 -14.57
N LEU A 129 -25.79 -26.95 -13.34
CA LEU A 129 -25.80 -28.20 -12.58
C LEU A 129 -27.22 -28.64 -12.23
N ASP A 130 -27.63 -29.80 -12.75
CA ASP A 130 -28.76 -30.56 -12.21
C ASP A 130 -28.29 -31.44 -11.05
N GLU A 131 -28.62 -31.05 -9.82
CA GLU A 131 -28.26 -31.79 -8.60
C GLU A 131 -28.85 -33.21 -8.55
N THR A 132 -29.82 -33.52 -9.40
CA THR A 132 -30.42 -34.85 -9.50
C THR A 132 -29.74 -35.75 -10.54
N ASP A 133 -28.81 -35.19 -11.33
CA ASP A 133 -28.00 -35.92 -12.31
C ASP A 133 -26.63 -36.30 -11.72
N ASP A 134 -26.48 -37.56 -11.30
CA ASP A 134 -25.25 -38.12 -10.73
C ASP A 134 -24.01 -37.97 -11.65
N VAL A 135 -24.19 -37.82 -12.96
CA VAL A 135 -23.06 -37.59 -13.88
C VAL A 135 -22.58 -36.15 -13.78
N GLN A 136 -23.51 -35.19 -13.75
CA GLN A 136 -23.17 -33.77 -13.62
C GLN A 136 -22.58 -33.47 -12.24
N VAL A 137 -23.15 -34.03 -11.17
CA VAL A 137 -22.61 -33.89 -9.80
C VAL A 137 -21.17 -34.42 -9.72
N ARG A 138 -20.87 -35.57 -10.33
CA ARG A 138 -19.49 -36.09 -10.37
C ARG A 138 -18.55 -35.22 -11.18
N ALA A 139 -19.01 -34.66 -12.29
CA ALA A 139 -18.21 -33.74 -13.09
C ALA A 139 -17.90 -32.45 -12.32
N ALA A 140 -18.89 -31.87 -11.63
CA ALA A 140 -18.72 -30.70 -10.77
C ALA A 140 -17.73 -30.97 -9.63
N ASN A 141 -17.85 -32.11 -8.94
CA ASN A 141 -16.89 -32.50 -7.89
C ASN A 141 -15.47 -32.67 -8.44
N THR A 142 -15.32 -33.27 -9.62
CA THR A 142 -13.99 -33.41 -10.26
C THR A 142 -13.39 -32.05 -10.61
N ALA A 143 -14.21 -31.09 -11.07
CA ALA A 143 -13.77 -29.74 -11.34
C ALA A 143 -13.38 -28.98 -10.05
N ALA A 144 -14.14 -29.18 -8.96
CA ALA A 144 -13.83 -28.62 -7.65
C ALA A 144 -12.49 -29.16 -7.08
N ASP A 145 -12.25 -30.47 -7.20
CA ASP A 145 -10.98 -31.10 -6.81
C ASP A 145 -9.81 -30.54 -7.63
N ALA A 146 -10.02 -30.34 -8.94
CA ALA A 146 -9.01 -29.76 -9.83
C ALA A 146 -8.70 -28.29 -9.49
N SER A 147 -9.71 -27.47 -9.19
CA SER A 147 -9.52 -26.09 -8.72
C SER A 147 -8.74 -26.06 -7.40
N SER A 148 -9.15 -26.87 -6.42
CA SER A 148 -8.48 -26.97 -5.11
C SER A 148 -7.00 -27.35 -5.27
N ALA A 149 -6.69 -28.36 -6.08
CA ALA A 149 -5.31 -28.79 -6.33
C ALA A 149 -4.47 -27.72 -7.06
N ALA A 150 -5.09 -26.95 -7.96
CA ALA A 150 -4.41 -25.85 -8.66
C ALA A 150 -4.07 -24.70 -7.70
N PHE A 151 -5.00 -24.32 -6.82
CA PHE A 151 -4.76 -23.33 -5.78
C PHE A 151 -3.69 -23.78 -4.78
N GLU A 152 -3.75 -25.02 -4.29
CA GLU A 152 -2.71 -25.57 -3.42
C GLU A 152 -1.34 -25.47 -4.07
N THR A 153 -1.23 -25.86 -5.34
CA THR A 153 0.01 -25.74 -6.11
C THR A 153 0.48 -24.28 -6.20
N LEU A 154 -0.42 -23.35 -6.54
CA LEU A 154 -0.12 -21.92 -6.63
C LEU A 154 0.47 -21.37 -5.33
N THR A 155 -0.09 -21.75 -4.17
CA THR A 155 0.41 -21.29 -2.86
C THR A 155 1.81 -21.79 -2.50
N THR A 156 2.30 -22.84 -3.18
CA THR A 156 3.66 -23.38 -2.95
C THR A 156 4.73 -22.77 -3.86
N ILE A 157 4.32 -22.05 -4.91
CA ILE A 157 5.23 -21.46 -5.90
C ILE A 157 5.52 -20.02 -5.49
N LEU A 158 6.81 -19.67 -5.44
CA LEU A 158 7.25 -18.31 -5.17
C LEU A 158 7.59 -17.60 -6.49
N PRO A 159 7.17 -16.34 -6.67
CA PRO A 159 7.56 -15.55 -7.82
C PRO A 159 9.07 -15.33 -7.81
N THR A 160 9.71 -15.52 -8.97
CA THR A 160 11.16 -15.31 -9.12
C THR A 160 11.49 -13.98 -9.78
N THR A 161 10.50 -13.23 -10.22
CA THR A 161 10.67 -11.94 -10.88
C THR A 161 9.73 -10.92 -10.24
N ARG A 162 9.99 -9.64 -10.50
CA ARG A 162 9.09 -8.56 -10.07
C ARG A 162 7.74 -8.64 -10.80
N ALA A 163 7.76 -8.95 -12.09
CA ALA A 163 6.55 -9.11 -12.90
C ALA A 163 5.67 -10.26 -12.38
N GLY A 164 6.27 -11.37 -11.95
CA GLY A 164 5.54 -12.46 -11.32
C GLY A 164 4.97 -12.09 -9.95
N LEU A 165 5.71 -11.35 -9.11
CA LEU A 165 5.16 -10.86 -7.84
C LEU A 165 3.97 -9.93 -8.07
N PHE A 166 4.07 -9.04 -9.06
CA PHE A 166 2.98 -8.17 -9.46
C PHE A 166 1.75 -8.97 -9.91
N ALA A 167 1.94 -9.95 -10.81
CA ALA A 167 0.85 -10.81 -11.29
C ALA A 167 0.19 -11.59 -10.14
N LEU A 168 0.97 -12.11 -9.19
CA LEU A 168 0.46 -12.80 -8.01
C LEU A 168 -0.37 -11.88 -7.09
N ALA A 169 0.10 -10.65 -6.88
CA ALA A 169 -0.62 -9.66 -6.08
C ALA A 169 -1.94 -9.25 -6.75
N GLU A 170 -1.97 -9.04 -8.07
CA GLU A 170 -3.21 -8.78 -8.82
C GLU A 170 -4.18 -9.97 -8.76
N PHE A 171 -3.67 -11.19 -8.92
CA PHE A 171 -4.45 -12.41 -8.80
C PHE A 171 -5.16 -12.48 -7.43
N TYR A 172 -4.42 -12.45 -6.32
CA TYR A 172 -5.02 -12.54 -4.99
C TYR A 172 -5.94 -11.36 -4.64
N ALA A 173 -5.63 -10.17 -5.15
CA ALA A 173 -6.49 -9.00 -5.01
C ALA A 173 -7.87 -9.22 -5.65
N ARG A 174 -7.92 -9.83 -6.84
CA ARG A 174 -9.16 -10.14 -7.55
C ARG A 174 -9.94 -11.25 -6.85
N GLU A 175 -9.27 -12.35 -6.50
CA GLU A 175 -9.90 -13.45 -5.74
C GLU A 175 -10.52 -12.94 -4.43
N SER A 176 -9.78 -12.10 -3.70
CA SER A 176 -10.28 -11.53 -2.44
C SER A 176 -11.53 -10.68 -2.63
N GLU A 177 -11.64 -9.92 -3.73
CA GLU A 177 -12.83 -9.10 -4.01
C GLU A 177 -14.03 -9.95 -4.45
N GLU A 178 -13.79 -11.08 -5.11
CA GLU A 178 -14.84 -12.01 -5.53
C GLU A 178 -15.45 -12.77 -4.35
N PHE A 179 -14.62 -13.27 -3.44
CA PHE A 179 -15.08 -14.04 -2.27
C PHE A 179 -15.46 -13.15 -1.07
N GLU A 180 -14.76 -12.02 -0.88
CA GLU A 180 -14.97 -11.10 0.24
C GLU A 180 -14.91 -9.63 -0.22
N PRO A 181 -15.98 -9.10 -0.85
CA PRO A 181 -16.01 -7.73 -1.34
C PRO A 181 -15.66 -6.72 -0.26
N MET A 182 -14.80 -5.75 -0.59
CA MET A 182 -14.35 -4.69 0.32
C MET A 182 -13.57 -5.16 1.56
N CYS A 183 -13.05 -6.40 1.58
CA CYS A 183 -12.16 -6.81 2.65
C CYS A 183 -10.85 -6.00 2.61
N ALA A 184 -10.31 -5.71 3.80
CA ALA A 184 -9.06 -4.96 3.91
C ALA A 184 -7.89 -5.70 3.22
N GLY A 185 -7.90 -7.04 3.23
CA GLY A 185 -6.90 -7.88 2.58
C GLY A 185 -6.81 -7.66 1.07
N GLY A 186 -7.95 -7.70 0.36
CA GLY A 186 -8.01 -7.43 -1.08
C GLY A 186 -7.53 -6.02 -1.42
N GLN A 187 -7.92 -5.01 -0.64
CA GLN A 187 -7.47 -3.62 -0.84
C GLN A 187 -5.96 -3.45 -0.62
N TYR A 188 -5.36 -4.12 0.37
CA TYR A 188 -3.91 -4.11 0.59
C TYR A 188 -3.15 -4.78 -0.54
N LEU A 189 -3.67 -5.88 -1.09
CA LEU A 189 -3.09 -6.56 -2.24
C LEU A 189 -3.18 -5.73 -3.52
N GLN A 190 -4.30 -5.04 -3.76
CA GLN A 190 -4.44 -4.08 -4.86
C GLN A 190 -3.44 -2.93 -4.75
N HIS A 191 -3.25 -2.40 -3.54
CA HIS A 191 -2.26 -1.37 -3.28
C HIS A 191 -0.83 -1.86 -3.57
N LEU A 192 -0.50 -3.09 -3.14
CA LEU A 192 0.78 -3.73 -3.42
C LEU A 192 1.01 -3.92 -4.92
N ALA A 193 0.01 -4.43 -5.65
CA ALA A 193 0.08 -4.58 -7.10
C ALA A 193 0.31 -3.23 -7.81
N ALA A 194 -0.43 -2.18 -7.44
CA ALA A 194 -0.26 -0.85 -8.00
C ALA A 194 1.16 -0.29 -7.75
N ALA A 195 1.71 -0.49 -6.55
CA ALA A 195 3.07 -0.08 -6.20
C ALA A 195 4.14 -0.84 -7.03
N LEU A 196 3.90 -2.13 -7.29
CA LEU A 196 4.80 -2.95 -8.10
C LEU A 196 4.80 -2.52 -9.57
N ARG A 197 3.64 -2.17 -10.15
CA ARG A 197 3.45 -1.74 -11.56
C ARG A 197 4.13 -0.42 -11.90
N VAL A 198 4.04 0.58 -11.03
CA VAL A 198 4.60 1.93 -11.27
C VAL A 198 6.13 1.90 -11.40
N SER A 199 6.77 0.93 -10.75
CA SER A 199 8.23 0.80 -10.75
C SER A 199 8.80 0.21 -12.04
N ASP A 200 7.99 -0.44 -12.89
CA ASP A 200 8.43 -0.93 -14.20
C ASP A 200 8.45 0.18 -15.26
N SER A 201 7.63 1.22 -15.08
CA SER A 201 7.54 2.37 -16.01
C SER A 201 8.68 3.38 -15.88
N THR A 202 9.57 3.22 -14.89
CA THR A 202 10.76 4.08 -14.74
C THR A 202 12.00 3.56 -15.47
N GLY A 203 11.92 2.38 -16.10
CA GLY A 203 13.03 1.82 -16.88
C GLY A 203 13.13 2.31 -18.33
N LEU A 204 12.04 2.77 -18.94
CA LEU A 204 11.98 3.14 -20.35
C LEU A 204 10.82 4.12 -20.55
N ILE A 205 11.09 5.43 -20.63
CA ILE A 205 10.44 6.40 -21.53
C ILE A 205 11.13 7.75 -21.29
N SER A 206 12.09 8.02 -22.17
CA SER A 206 12.44 9.38 -22.57
C SER A 206 11.20 10.07 -23.13
N GLY A 207 10.79 11.16 -22.49
CA GLY A 207 10.08 12.28 -23.10
C GLY A 207 8.77 11.97 -23.83
N THR A 208 7.67 11.88 -23.09
CA THR A 208 6.36 12.35 -23.58
C THR A 208 5.47 12.78 -22.40
N SER A 209 4.99 14.01 -22.49
CA SER A 209 4.10 14.66 -21.53
C SER A 209 2.76 13.93 -21.44
N LEU A 210 2.34 13.56 -20.23
CA LEU A 210 0.99 13.07 -19.95
C LEU A 210 0.25 14.11 -19.09
N ALA A 211 -0.14 15.19 -19.77
CA ALA A 211 -1.24 16.01 -19.30
C ALA A 211 -2.52 15.16 -19.28
N LYS A 212 -3.32 15.35 -18.22
CA LYS A 212 -4.73 14.95 -18.04
C LYS A 212 -4.99 13.68 -17.23
N ALA A 213 -4.94 13.83 -15.90
CA ALA A 213 -5.77 13.08 -14.96
C ALA A 213 -6.06 13.92 -13.69
N ALA A 214 -6.47 15.17 -13.87
CA ALA A 214 -7.04 16.00 -12.80
C ALA A 214 -8.54 16.15 -13.04
N SER A 215 -9.31 15.10 -12.77
CA SER A 215 -10.76 15.16 -12.60
C SER A 215 -11.19 13.86 -11.92
N HIS A 216 -12.11 13.94 -10.95
CA HIS A 216 -12.78 12.82 -10.26
C HIS A 216 -12.26 12.38 -8.88
N GLN A 217 -11.71 13.28 -8.07
CA GLN A 217 -11.79 13.12 -6.60
C GLN A 217 -12.43 14.36 -5.97
N ARG A 218 -13.74 14.51 -6.15
CA ARG A 218 -14.55 15.34 -5.27
C ARG A 218 -14.96 14.48 -4.07
N LEU A 219 -14.23 14.62 -2.97
CA LEU A 219 -14.67 14.11 -1.68
C LEU A 219 -15.95 14.86 -1.27
N VAL A 220 -17.06 14.13 -1.15
CA VAL A 220 -18.31 14.65 -0.60
C VAL A 220 -18.19 14.67 0.92
N CYS A 221 -18.26 15.85 1.52
CA CYS A 221 -18.31 15.98 2.98
C CYS A 221 -19.66 15.48 3.49
N MET A 222 -19.67 14.33 4.17
CA MET A 222 -20.87 13.65 4.70
C MET A 222 -21.29 14.15 6.09
N ILE A 223 -20.60 15.13 6.66
CA ILE A 223 -20.92 15.68 7.99
C ILE A 223 -21.49 17.10 7.79
N PRO A 224 -22.80 17.33 8.09
CA PRO A 224 -23.35 18.67 8.08
C PRO A 224 -22.66 19.51 9.16
N ARG A 225 -22.04 20.63 8.77
CA ARG A 225 -21.56 21.64 9.71
C ARG A 225 -22.78 22.35 10.32
N THR A 226 -23.25 21.86 11.47
CA THR A 226 -24.20 22.62 12.29
C THR A 226 -23.51 23.88 12.81
N ALA A 227 -24.00 25.04 12.38
CA ALA A 227 -23.51 26.35 12.78
C ALA A 227 -23.80 26.59 14.27
N ALA A 228 -22.75 26.55 15.11
CA ALA A 228 -22.80 27.11 16.45
C ALA A 228 -22.58 28.63 16.36
N HIS A 229 -23.65 29.37 16.09
CA HIS A 229 -23.72 30.79 16.47
C HIS A 229 -24.18 30.86 17.93
N ALA A 230 -23.21 30.95 18.85
CA ALA A 230 -23.45 31.46 20.20
C ALA A 230 -22.95 32.91 20.26
N SER A 231 -23.89 33.83 20.28
CA SER A 231 -23.71 35.25 20.56
C SER A 231 -23.17 35.44 21.98
N SER A 232 -21.93 35.94 22.10
CA SER A 232 -21.44 36.55 23.34
C SER A 232 -21.26 38.05 23.10
N SER A 233 -22.26 38.83 23.50
CA SER A 233 -22.12 40.26 23.72
C SER A 233 -22.14 40.49 25.23
N ALA A 234 -20.96 40.59 25.82
CA ALA A 234 -20.77 41.20 27.12
C ALA A 234 -20.01 42.51 26.88
N ARG A 235 -20.74 43.64 26.88
CA ARG A 235 -20.14 44.97 26.85
C ARG A 235 -20.06 45.48 28.28
N ALA A 236 -18.84 45.70 28.73
CA ALA A 236 -18.53 46.50 29.91
C ALA A 236 -18.87 47.98 29.64
N GLN A 237 -19.70 48.57 30.50
CA GLN A 237 -19.53 49.87 31.18
C GLN A 237 -20.74 50.15 32.07
#